data_AF-A0A7W1N3J4-F1
#
_entry.id   AF-A0A7W1N3J4-F1
#
_cell.length_a   1.000
_cell.length_b   1.000
_cell.length_c   1.000
_cell.angle_alpha   90.00
_cell.angle_beta   90.00
_cell.angle_gamma   90.00
#
_symmetry.space_group_name_H-M   'P 1'
#
loop_
_entity.id
_entity.type
_entity.pdbx_description
1 polymer ?
#
loop_
_entity_poly.entity_id
_entity_poly.type
_entity_poly.pdbx_seq_one_letter_code
_entity_poly.pdbx_strand_id
1 'polypeptide(L)' 'MTTATTVSLLRWLRRQLREPTPDRERLEAAIANNDPAEARRIVARVTFNDAQRRHVEHLLDEWQRS' A
#
# COMPACT_ATOMS: atom_id res chain seq x y z
N MET A 1 13.66 0.99 8.43
CA MET A 1 12.72 1.14 9.56
C MET A 1 11.36 1.49 8.99
N THR A 2 10.35 0.66 9.18
CA THR A 2 8.99 0.98 8.70
C THR A 2 8.44 2.13 9.53
N THR A 3 8.17 3.25 8.87
CA THR A 3 7.64 4.45 9.53
C THR A 3 6.18 4.24 9.93
N ALA A 4 5.66 5.04 10.87
CA ALA A 4 4.26 4.97 11.31
C ALA A 4 3.26 5.13 10.14
N THR A 5 3.68 5.81 9.07
CA THR A 5 2.97 6.00 7.80
C THR A 5 2.78 4.67 7.07
N THR A 6 3.85 3.88 6.91
CA THR A 6 3.82 2.56 6.26
C THR A 6 2.89 1.58 6.99
N VAL A 7 2.90 1.59 8.33
CA VAL A 7 2.02 0.73 9.14
C VAL A 7 0.54 1.10 9.00
N SER A 8 0.25 2.40 8.88
CA SER A 8 -1.12 2.89 8.68
C SER A 8 -1.67 2.52 7.29
N LEU A 9 -0.83 2.61 6.25
CA LEU A 9 -1.15 2.14 4.91
C LEU A 9 -1.44 0.63 4.90
N LEU A 10 -0.60 -0.17 5.56
CA LEU A 10 -0.76 -1.64 5.68
C LEU A 10 -2.08 -2.02 6.33
N ARG A 11 -2.41 -1.37 7.43
CA ARG A 11 -3.65 -1.62 8.18
C ARG A 11 -4.88 -1.27 7.35
N TRP A 12 -4.82 -0.19 6.59
CA TRP A 12 -5.91 0.22 5.71
C TRP A 12 -6.03 -0.72 4.49
N LEU A 13 -4.93 -1.05 3.82
CA LEU A 13 -4.92 -1.97 2.67
C LEU A 13 -5.39 -3.38 3.07
N ARG A 14 -4.95 -3.91 4.22
CA ARG A 14 -5.47 -5.18 4.77
C ARG A 14 -6.97 -5.15 5.04
N ARG A 15 -7.52 -3.98 5.40
CA ARG A 15 -8.96 -3.81 5.65
C ARG A 15 -9.78 -3.73 4.36
N GLN A 16 -9.17 -3.31 3.26
CA GLN A 16 -9.78 -3.33 1.92
C GLN A 16 -9.65 -4.72 1.26
N LEU A 17 -8.48 -5.36 1.39
CA LEU A 17 -8.18 -6.70 0.86
C LEU A 17 -8.53 -7.79 1.88
N ARG A 18 -9.80 -7.83 2.31
CA ARG A 18 -10.26 -8.80 3.32
C ARG A 18 -10.16 -10.26 2.85
N GLU A 19 -10.26 -10.49 1.54
CA GLU A 19 -10.02 -11.81 0.96
C GLU A 19 -8.52 -12.06 0.76
N PRO A 20 -8.01 -13.26 1.10
CA PRO A 20 -6.67 -13.67 0.73
C PRO A 20 -6.58 -13.73 -0.80
N THR A 21 -6.02 -12.68 -1.38
CA THR A 21 -5.80 -12.52 -2.81
C THR A 21 -4.30 -12.47 -3.09
N PRO A 22 -3.84 -12.93 -4.26
CA PRO A 22 -2.42 -12.84 -4.64
C PRO A 22 -1.85 -11.43 -4.54
N ASP A 23 -2.68 -10.41 -4.76
CA ASP A 23 -2.29 -9.01 -4.66
C ASP A 23 -2.02 -8.57 -3.21
N ARG A 24 -2.73 -9.16 -2.23
CA ARG A 24 -2.44 -8.94 -0.80
C ARG A 24 -1.06 -9.48 -0.43
N GLU A 25 -0.75 -10.72 -0.82
CA GLU A 25 0.54 -11.34 -0.51
C GLU A 25 1.70 -10.58 -1.13
N ARG A 26 1.57 -10.17 -2.41
CA ARG A 26 2.57 -9.33 -3.08
C ARG A 26 2.75 -7.99 -2.38
N LEU A 27 1.68 -7.37 -1.91
CA LEU A 27 1.76 -6.10 -1.19
C LEU A 27 2.48 -6.25 0.15
N GLU A 28 2.19 -7.33 0.89
CA GLU A 28 2.88 -7.63 2.14
C GLU A 28 4.39 -7.87 1.89
N ALA A 29 4.74 -8.57 0.81
CA ALA A 29 6.12 -8.77 0.38
C ALA A 29 6.80 -7.46 -0.06
N ALA A 30 6.12 -6.59 -0.81
CA ALA A 30 6.66 -5.29 -1.21
C ALA A 30 7.03 -4.45 0.01
N ILE A 31 6.21 -4.47 1.06
CA ILE A 31 6.47 -3.71 2.29
C ILE A 31 7.60 -4.31 3.10
N ALA A 32 7.65 -5.64 3.24
CA ALA A 32 8.74 -6.33 3.91
C ALA A 32 10.10 -6.04 3.25
N ASN A 33 10.11 -5.88 1.92
CA ASN A 33 11.31 -5.58 1.13
C ASN A 33 11.58 -4.09 0.91
N ASN A 34 10.79 -3.19 1.52
CA ASN A 34 10.89 -1.74 1.31
C ASN A 34 10.80 -1.32 -0.17
N ASP A 35 9.89 -1.93 -0.94
CA ASP A 35 9.65 -1.68 -2.36
C ASP A 35 8.36 -0.85 -2.58
N PRO A 36 8.44 0.49 -2.53
CA PRO A 36 7.29 1.36 -2.77
C PRO A 36 6.83 1.34 -4.24
N ALA A 37 7.66 0.92 -5.18
CA ALA A 37 7.30 0.86 -6.59
C ALA A 37 6.34 -0.30 -6.86
N GLU A 38 6.61 -1.47 -6.29
CA GLU A 38 5.71 -2.63 -6.39
C GLU A 38 4.38 -2.36 -5.68
N ALA A 39 4.42 -1.72 -4.50
CA ALA A 39 3.21 -1.30 -3.81
C ALA A 39 2.34 -0.36 -4.67
N ARG A 40 2.93 0.60 -5.40
CA ARG A 40 2.19 1.45 -6.36
C ARG A 40 1.54 0.63 -7.47
N ARG A 41 2.24 -0.35 -8.04
CA ARG A 41 1.69 -1.20 -9.11
C ARG A 41 0.46 -1.97 -8.64
N ILE A 42 0.48 -2.48 -7.41
CA ILE A 42 -0.63 -3.24 -6.83
C ILE A 42 -1.81 -2.30 -6.56
N VAL A 43 -1.56 -1.15 -5.92
CA VAL A 43 -2.59 -0.13 -5.65
C VAL A 43 -3.25 0.36 -6.94
N ALA A 44 -2.51 0.52 -8.04
CA ALA A 44 -3.06 0.93 -9.32
C ALA A 44 -4.08 -0.07 -9.93
N ARG A 45 -4.03 -1.35 -9.50
CA ARG A 45 -4.96 -2.40 -9.95
C ARG A 45 -6.25 -2.47 -9.13
N VAL A 46 -6.26 -1.82 -7.97
CA VAL A 46 -7.41 -1.81 -7.07
C VAL A 46 -8.30 -0.60 -7.39
N THR A 47 -9.61 -0.83 -7.48
CA THR A 47 -10.56 0.24 -7.70
C THR A 47 -10.78 1.02 -6.40
N PHE A 48 -10.28 2.26 -6.37
CA PHE A 48 -10.50 3.23 -5.30
C PHE A 48 -11.40 4.36 -5.80
N ASN A 49 -12.14 4.98 -4.87
CA ASN A 49 -12.67 6.30 -5.16
C ASN A 49 -11.55 7.36 -5.16
N ASP A 50 -11.81 8.55 -5.70
CA ASP A 50 -10.79 9.59 -5.87
C ASP A 50 -10.14 10.03 -4.56
N ALA A 51 -10.92 10.12 -3.47
CA ALA A 51 -10.42 10.53 -2.18
C ALA A 51 -9.47 9.48 -1.58
N GLN A 52 -9.84 8.20 -1.67
CA GLN A 52 -9.02 7.08 -1.26
C GLN A 52 -7.74 6.99 -2.10
N ARG A 53 -7.84 7.17 -3.41
CA ARG A 53 -6.68 7.14 -4.31
C ARG A 53 -5.64 8.19 -3.93
N ARG A 54 -6.06 9.46 -3.80
CA ARG A 54 -5.16 10.55 -3.39
C ARG A 54 -4.51 10.30 -2.04
N HIS A 55 -5.27 9.76 -1.09
CA HIS A 55 -4.74 9.45 0.23
C HIS A 55 -3.67 8.35 0.16
N VAL A 56 -3.89 7.28 -0.59
CA VAL A 56 -2.92 6.19 -0.75
C VAL A 56 -1.67 6.65 -1.50
N GLU A 57 -1.84 7.43 -2.58
CA GLU A 57 -0.72 8.02 -3.32
C GLU A 57 0.17 8.87 -2.41
N HIS A 58 -0.42 9.71 -1.56
CA HIS A 58 0.32 10.49 -0.57
C HIS A 58 1.12 9.61 0.41
N LEU A 59 0.52 8.50 0.89
CA LEU A 59 1.22 7.57 1.79
C LEU A 59 2.40 6.86 1.09
N LEU A 60 2.24 6.52 -0.19
CA LEU A 60 3.30 5.90 -1.00
C LEU A 60 4.42 6.90 -1.32
N ASP A 61 4.09 8.16 -1.57
CA ASP A 61 5.07 9.24 -1.77
C ASP A 61 5.91 9.47 -0.51
N GLU A 62 5.26 9.56 0.66
CA GLU A 62 5.95 9.74 1.94
C GLU A 62 6.83 8.54 2.28
N TRP A 63 6.37 7.32 2.01
CA TRP A 63 7.19 6.13 2.21
C TRP A 63 8.40 6.09 1.27
N GLN A 64 8.27 6.50 0.00
CA GLN A 64 9.41 6.59 -0.91
C GLN A 64 10.47 7.60 -0.45
N ARG A 65 10.06 8.64 0.31
CA ARG A 65 10.95 9.67 0.83
C ARG A 65 11.64 9.29 2.16
N SER A 66 11.26 8.19 2.82
CA SER A 66 11.80 7.75 4.11
C SER A 66 12.83 6.63 3.97
#